data_AF-A0AA96S5D1-F1
#
_entry.id   AF-A0AA96S5D1-F1
#
_cell.length_a   1.000
_cell.length_b   1.000
_cell.length_c   1.000
_cell.angle_alpha   90.00
_cell.angle_beta   90.00
_cell.angle_gamma   90.00
#
_symmetry.space_group_name_H-M   'P 1'
#
loop_
_entity.id
_entity.type
_entity.pdbx_description
1 polymer ?
#
loop_
_entity_poly.entity_id
_entity_poly.type
_entity_poly.pdbx_seq_one_letter_code
_entity_poly.pdbx_strand_id
1 'polypeptide(L)' 'MSGIVTKLSETRGEVNLAGPNSGAHIEEILSDLGYTEEQIESWVEKGIIKTAATVEKTL' A
#
# COMPACT_ATOMS: atom_id res chain seq x y z
N MET A 1 2.81 -18.60 9.33
CA MET A 1 1.72 -17.63 9.58
C MET A 1 0.69 -18.31 10.46
N SER A 2 0.37 -17.76 11.64
CA SER A 2 -0.71 -18.29 12.48
C SER A 2 -2.05 -17.84 11.88
N GLY A 3 -3.00 -18.75 11.72
CA GLY A 3 -4.30 -18.45 11.13
C GLY A 3 -5.17 -17.58 12.03
N ILE A 4 -6.35 -17.18 11.53
CA ILE A 4 -7.32 -16.41 12.32
C ILE A 4 -7.84 -17.28 13.46
N VAL A 5 -7.51 -16.87 14.69
CA VAL A 5 -7.72 -17.64 15.93
C VAL A 5 -9.19 -17.79 16.30
N THR A 6 -9.99 -16.73 16.13
CA THR A 6 -11.42 -16.75 16.44
C THR A 6 -12.22 -17.14 15.20
N LYS A 7 -13.08 -18.15 15.32
CA LYS A 7 -13.98 -18.56 14.25
C LYS A 7 -15.36 -17.97 14.49
N LEU A 8 -15.85 -17.20 13.52
CA LEU A 8 -17.22 -16.69 13.47
C LEU A 8 -18.03 -17.62 12.57
N SER A 9 -19.19 -18.06 13.02
CA SER A 9 -20.05 -19.03 12.31
C SER A 9 -20.68 -18.44 11.04
N GLU A 10 -21.01 -17.16 11.07
CA GLU A 10 -21.69 -16.46 9.96
C GLU A 10 -20.72 -15.61 9.13
N THR A 11 -19.74 -14.96 9.77
CA THR A 11 -18.79 -14.04 9.12
C THR A 11 -17.36 -14.51 9.30
N ARG A 12 -17.05 -15.70 8.75
CA ARG A 12 -15.72 -16.30 8.88
C ARG A 12 -14.65 -15.34 8.32
N GLY A 13 -13.66 -15.00 9.14
CA GLY A 13 -12.53 -14.20 8.69
C GLY A 13 -11.57 -15.02 7.81
N GLU A 14 -10.94 -14.35 6.84
CA GLU A 14 -9.98 -14.91 5.90
C GLU A 14 -8.71 -14.04 5.84
N VAL A 15 -7.55 -14.67 5.64
CA VAL A 15 -6.28 -13.97 5.37
C VAL A 15 -6.12 -13.89 3.87
N ASN A 16 -6.52 -12.77 3.28
CA ASN A 16 -6.60 -12.61 1.83
C ASN A 16 -5.28 -12.14 1.20
N LEU A 17 -4.46 -11.45 1.97
CA LEU A 17 -3.26 -10.79 1.48
C LEU A 17 -2.11 -10.97 2.48
N ALA A 18 -0.91 -11.18 1.95
CA ALA A 18 0.30 -10.97 2.72
C ALA A 18 0.45 -9.47 3.05
N GLY A 19 1.31 -9.14 4.01
CA GLY A 19 1.63 -7.73 4.30
C GLY A 19 2.13 -7.02 3.03
N PRO A 20 1.62 -5.82 2.73
CA PRO A 20 2.02 -5.10 1.52
C PRO A 20 3.49 -4.69 1.57
N ASN A 21 4.10 -4.56 0.39
CA ASN A 21 5.43 -3.95 0.29
C ASN A 21 5.38 -2.47 0.68
N SER A 22 6.52 -1.93 1.12
CA SER A 22 6.63 -0.50 1.41
C SER A 22 6.31 0.31 0.16
N GLY A 23 5.34 1.23 0.26
CA GLY A 23 4.91 2.07 -0.86
C GLY A 23 3.90 1.44 -1.83
N ALA A 24 3.39 0.23 -1.56
CA ALA A 24 2.49 -0.49 -2.48
C ALA A 24 1.17 0.24 -2.83
N HIS A 25 0.63 1.04 -1.90
CA HIS A 25 -0.68 1.69 -2.07
C HIS A 25 -0.62 3.22 -1.97
N ILE A 26 0.57 3.82 -2.06
CA ILE A 26 0.72 5.29 -1.88
C ILE A 26 0.04 6.05 -3.02
N GLU A 27 0.23 5.62 -4.27
CA GLU A 27 -0.38 6.28 -5.44
C GLU A 27 -1.91 6.18 -5.41
N GLU A 28 -2.43 4.98 -5.10
CA GLU A 28 -3.86 4.72 -4.90
C GLU A 28 -4.46 5.64 -3.82
N ILE A 29 -3.89 5.66 -2.61
CA ILE A 29 -4.41 6.46 -1.49
C ILE A 29 -4.31 7.97 -1.79
N LEU A 30 -3.21 8.44 -2.38
CA LEU A 30 -3.06 9.86 -2.68
C LEU A 30 -4.02 10.31 -3.79
N SER A 31 -4.31 9.44 -4.76
CA SER A 31 -5.29 9.70 -5.81
C SER A 31 -6.71 9.75 -5.22
N ASP A 32 -7.05 8.83 -4.32
CA ASP A 32 -8.35 8.81 -3.61
C ASP A 32 -8.57 10.04 -2.73
N LEU A 33 -7.48 10.62 -2.20
CA LEU A 33 -7.51 11.88 -1.46
C LEU A 33 -7.64 13.12 -2.37
N GLY A 34 -7.59 12.94 -3.69
CA GLY A 34 -7.77 14.01 -4.68
C GLY A 34 -6.49 14.73 -5.07
N TYR A 35 -5.31 14.17 -4.79
CA TYR A 35 -4.05 14.71 -5.33
C TYR A 35 -3.87 14.31 -6.78
N THR A 36 -3.29 15.21 -7.58
CA THR A 36 -3.04 14.93 -9.00
C THR A 36 -1.76 14.11 -9.18
N GLU A 37 -1.66 13.41 -10.31
CA GLU A 37 -0.47 12.63 -10.66
C GLU A 37 0.79 13.49 -10.64
N GLU A 38 0.72 14.74 -11.11
CA GLU A 38 1.87 15.66 -11.14
C GLU A 38 2.34 16.05 -9.73
N GLN A 39 1.42 16.14 -8.76
CA GLN A 39 1.78 16.40 -7.36
C GLN A 39 2.50 15.21 -6.74
N ILE A 40 1.99 14.00 -7.01
CA ILE A 40 2.55 12.74 -6.52
C ILE A 40 3.95 12.55 -7.10
N GLU A 41 4.13 12.73 -8.42
CA GLU A 41 5.44 12.68 -9.07
C GLU A 41 6.42 13.69 -8.47
N SER A 42 5.99 14.94 -8.26
CA SER A 42 6.84 15.97 -7.64
C SER A 42 7.32 15.56 -6.25
N TRP A 43 6.49 14.87 -5.46
CA TRP A 43 6.87 14.38 -4.14
C TRP A 43 7.78 13.17 -4.18
N VAL A 44 7.63 12.29 -5.19
CA VAL A 44 8.56 11.19 -5.44
C VAL A 44 9.94 11.74 -5.80
N GLU A 45 10.01 12.71 -6.73
CA GLU A 45 11.27 13.34 -7.14
C GLU A 45 11.97 14.07 -5.99
N LYS A 46 11.20 14.72 -5.11
CA LYS A 46 11.72 15.38 -3.90
C LYS A 46 12.10 14.40 -2.79
N GLY A 47 11.80 13.10 -2.94
CA GLY A 47 12.05 12.07 -1.94
C GLY A 47 11.15 12.17 -0.70
N ILE A 48 10.01 12.87 -0.80
CA ILE A 48 9.03 13.04 0.29
C ILE A 48 8.22 11.75 0.47
N ILE A 49 7.91 11.08 -0.64
CA ILE A 49 7.21 9.79 -0.66
C ILE A 49 8.00 8.77 -1.48
N LYS A 50 7.86 7.49 -1.16
CA LYS A 50 8.48 6.38 -1.89
C LYS A 50 7.40 5.41 -2.35
N THR A 51 7.08 5.42 -3.64
CA THR A 51 6.12 4.48 -4.24
C THR A 51 6.81 3.14 -4.52
N ALA A 52 6.03 2.06 -4.67
CA ALA A 52 6.58 0.72 -4.91
C ALA A 52 7.55 0.67 -6.10
N ALA A 53 7.27 1.41 -7.17
CA ALA A 53 8.16 1.53 -8.33
C ALA A 53 9.54 2.14 -8.01
N THR A 54 9.61 3.03 -7.02
CA THR A 54 10.85 3.70 -6.61
C THR A 54 11.63 2.88 -5.57
N VAL A 55 10.94 2.09 -4.76
CA VAL A 55 11.55 1.25 -3.71
C VAL A 55 12.38 0.11 -4.31
N GLU A 56 11.94 -0.49 -5.43
CA GLU A 56 12.70 -1.56 -6.11
C GLU A 56 14.01 -1.07 -6.74
N LYS A 57 14.11 0.21 -7.11
CA LYS A 57 15.27 0.79 -7.82
C LYS A 57 16.48 1.07 -6.91
N THR A 58 16.35 0.83 -5.61
CA THR A 58 17.39 1.12 -4.59
C THR A 58 18.05 -0.14 -4.03
N LEU A 59 17.73 -1.33 -4.56
CA LEU A 59 18.32 -2.62 -4.15
C LEU A 59 19.31 -3.16 -5.19
#